data_AF-A0A8J5N667-F1
#
_entry.id   AF-A0A8J5N667-F1
#
_cell.length_a   1.000
_cell.length_b   1.000
_cell.length_c   1.000
_cell.angle_alpha   90.00
_cell.angle_beta   90.00
_cell.angle_gamma   90.00
#
_symmetry.space_group_name_H-M   'P 1'
#
loop_
_entity.id
_entity.type
_entity.pdbx_description
1 polymer ?
#
loop_
_entity_poly.entity_id
_entity_poly.type
_entity_poly.pdbx_seq_one_letter_code
_entity_poly.pdbx_strand_id
1 'polypeptide(L)'
;MSFCSRRVLLLTSVALCCVCQIVLMAALSLIPTSSYAPYVAIVALMSYVLVYGMGLGPVPFMIATELFPVGPRSVGISLGATCNWLCNLLVGLTFPLVQGALDEFSFTIFITSSCFLFIFIYRFLPETHGKEETNFDNLTEKEQDSDGGTSTSSLEETGSPPV
;
A
#
# COMPACT_ATOMS: atom_id res chain seq x y z
N MET A 1 11.58 -15.19 -7.66
CA MET A 1 11.92 -14.35 -6.48
C MET A 1 10.60 -13.88 -5.91
N SER A 2 10.26 -14.33 -4.71
CA SER A 2 8.91 -14.34 -4.16
C SER A 2 8.28 -12.95 -4.07
N PHE A 3 7.07 -12.87 -4.61
CA PHE A 3 6.00 -11.93 -4.29
C PHE A 3 6.13 -11.32 -2.88
N CYS A 4 6.58 -10.07 -2.78
CA CYS A 4 6.37 -9.31 -1.56
C CYS A 4 4.87 -9.07 -1.42
N SER A 5 4.20 -9.81 -0.53
CA SER A 5 2.81 -9.54 -0.16
C SER A 5 2.68 -8.06 0.19
N ARG A 6 1.70 -7.36 -0.39
CA ARG A 6 1.51 -5.90 -0.22
C ARG A 6 1.53 -5.47 1.25
N ARG A 7 1.04 -6.34 2.14
CA ARG A 7 1.08 -6.18 3.59
C ARG A 7 2.50 -6.12 4.16
N VAL A 8 3.41 -6.98 3.70
CA VAL A 8 4.83 -6.98 4.11
C VAL A 8 5.51 -5.71 3.63
N LEU A 9 5.26 -5.28 2.39
CA LEU A 9 5.82 -4.03 1.87
C LEU A 9 5.33 -2.81 2.66
N LEU A 10 4.05 -2.78 3.03
CA LEU A 10 3.44 -1.69 3.79
C LEU A 10 3.92 -1.68 5.25
N LEU A 11 3.99 -2.84 5.92
CA LEU A 11 4.49 -2.96 7.30
C LEU A 11 5.98 -2.64 7.40
N THR A 12 6.81 -3.15 6.49
CA THR A 12 8.25 -2.88 6.47
C THR A 12 8.54 -1.39 6.22
N SER A 13 7.79 -0.77 5.31
CA SER A 13 7.92 0.67 5.05
C SER A 13 7.52 1.51 6.25
N VAL A 14 6.40 1.20 6.92
CA VAL A 14 5.98 1.93 8.13
C VAL A 14 6.98 1.76 9.27
N ALA A 15 7.47 0.54 9.49
CA ALA A 15 8.49 0.28 10.50
C ALA A 15 9.76 1.08 10.24
N LEU A 16 10.23 1.11 8.98
CA LEU A 16 11.42 1.85 8.59
C LEU A 16 11.20 3.37 8.69
N CYS A 17 10.02 3.87 8.33
CA CYS A 17 9.62 5.26 8.56
C CYS A 17 9.66 5.65 10.04
N CYS A 18 9.15 4.80 10.94
CA CYS A 18 9.22 5.03 12.39
C CYS A 18 10.68 5.15 12.86
N VAL A 19 11.55 4.24 12.40
CA VAL A 19 12.98 4.28 12.75
C VAL A 19 13.62 5.58 12.24
N CYS A 20 13.37 5.98 11.00
CA CYS A 20 13.91 7.23 10.46
C CYS A 20 13.40 8.46 11.24
N GLN A 21 12.15 8.47 11.68
CA GLN A 21 11.59 9.57 12.48
C GLN A 21 12.19 9.64 13.89
N ILE A 22 12.46 8.49 14.53
CA ILE A 22 13.15 8.44 15.82
C ILE A 22 14.60 8.95 15.69
N VAL A 23 15.30 8.51 14.64
CA VAL A 23 16.68 8.98 14.35
C VAL A 23 16.68 10.49 14.06
N LEU A 24 15.70 10.98 13.30
CA LEU A 24 15.55 12.41 13.04
C LEU A 24 15.34 13.20 14.34
N MET A 25 14.41 12.76 15.21
CA MET A 25 14.16 13.40 16.49
C MET A 25 15.42 13.43 17.38
N ALA A 26 16.14 12.30 17.48
CA ALA A 26 17.38 12.22 18.23
C ALA A 26 18.49 13.12 17.64
N ALA A 27 18.58 13.21 16.32
CA ALA A 27 19.53 14.09 15.65
C ALA A 27 19.21 15.57 15.90
N LEU A 28 17.93 15.95 15.93
CA LEU A 28 17.51 17.32 16.25
C LEU A 28 17.89 17.70 17.69
N SER A 29 17.71 16.80 18.66
CA SER A 29 18.13 17.02 20.06
C SER A 29 19.64 17.19 20.25
N LEU A 30 20.45 16.69 19.31
CA LEU A 30 21.90 16.78 19.36
C LEU A 30 22.46 18.01 18.60
N ILE A 31 21.61 18.78 17.91
CA ILE A 31 22.01 20.03 17.23
C ILE A 31 22.72 21.02 18.15
N PRO A 32 22.24 21.33 19.37
CA PRO A 32 22.91 22.30 20.23
C PRO A 32 24.27 21.82 20.76
N THR A 33 24.56 20.52 20.72
CA THR A 33 25.77 19.93 21.31
C THR A 33 26.82 19.50 20.28
N SER A 34 26.43 19.22 19.03
CA SER A 34 27.33 18.70 18.01
C SER A 34 27.14 19.39 16.65
N SER A 35 28.24 19.86 16.06
CA SER A 35 28.23 20.49 14.74
C SER A 35 27.89 19.50 13.60
N TYR A 36 27.98 18.19 13.84
CA TYR A 36 27.64 17.15 12.85
C TYR A 36 26.16 16.75 12.87
N ALA A 37 25.42 17.06 13.94
CA ALA A 37 24.03 16.64 14.10
C ALA A 37 23.06 17.15 13.01
N PRO A 38 23.19 18.39 12.49
CA PRO A 38 22.35 18.86 11.39
C PRO A 38 22.49 18.02 10.10
N TYR A 39 23.71 17.55 9.78
CA TYR A 39 23.94 16.71 8.60
C TYR A 39 23.25 15.35 8.75
N VAL A 40 23.30 14.76 9.95
CA VAL A 40 22.60 13.52 10.26
C VAL A 40 21.09 13.69 10.15
N ALA A 41 20.54 14.80 10.64
CA ALA A 41 19.12 15.12 10.52
C ALA A 41 18.67 15.21 9.04
N ILE A 42 19.46 15.85 8.18
CA ILE A 42 19.16 15.95 6.74
C ILE A 42 19.15 14.56 6.10
N VAL A 43 20.15 13.72 6.37
CA VAL A 43 20.22 12.37 5.80
C VAL A 43 19.06 11.50 6.30
N ALA A 44 18.70 11.61 7.58
CA ALA A 44 17.57 10.89 8.17
C ALA A 44 16.24 11.32 7.52
N LEU A 45 16.04 12.63 7.29
CA LEU A 45 14.87 13.17 6.61
C LEU A 45 14.78 12.68 5.16
N MET A 46 15.88 12.71 4.42
CA MET A 46 15.90 12.21 3.04
C MET A 46 15.59 10.72 2.98
N SER A 47 16.16 9.93 3.89
CA SER A 47 15.88 8.50 4.00
C SER A 47 14.39 8.24 4.30
N TYR A 48 13.80 9.02 5.21
CA TYR A 48 12.36 8.96 5.50
C TYR A 48 11.53 9.22 4.24
N VAL A 49 11.85 10.24 3.45
CA VAL A 49 11.10 10.56 2.21
C VAL A 49 11.18 9.43 1.19
N LEU A 50 12.36 8.83 1.00
CA LEU A 50 12.55 7.70 0.08
C LEU A 50 11.72 6.49 0.49
N VAL A 51 11.78 6.11 1.76
CA VAL A 51 11.05 4.95 2.30
C VAL A 51 9.54 5.20 2.25
N TYR A 52 9.11 6.41 2.60
CA TYR A 52 7.71 6.82 2.50
C TYR A 52 7.20 6.70 1.05
N GLY A 53 8.00 7.15 0.08
CA GLY A 53 7.66 7.08 -1.35
C GLY A 53 7.56 5.65 -1.89
N MET A 54 8.34 4.71 -1.36
CA MET A 54 8.30 3.31 -1.80
C MET A 54 7.08 2.54 -1.28
N GLY A 55 6.56 2.88 -0.10
CA GLY A 55 5.47 2.15 0.54
C GLY A 55 4.20 2.97 0.76
N LEU A 56 4.26 3.93 1.69
CA LEU A 56 3.10 4.70 2.14
C LEU A 56 2.52 5.64 1.07
N GLY A 57 3.32 6.05 0.08
CA GLY A 57 2.87 6.87 -1.03
C GLY A 57 1.86 6.16 -1.94
N PRO A 58 2.27 5.12 -2.69
CA PRO A 58 1.41 4.50 -3.71
C PRO A 58 0.44 3.44 -3.18
N VAL A 59 0.79 2.75 -2.09
CA VAL A 59 0.05 1.54 -1.68
C VAL A 59 -1.38 1.83 -1.19
N PRO A 60 -1.67 2.90 -0.42
CA PRO A 60 -3.05 3.22 -0.03
C PRO A 60 -3.96 3.49 -1.22
N PHE A 61 -3.45 4.17 -2.27
CA PHE A 61 -4.21 4.41 -3.50
C PHE A 61 -4.48 3.11 -4.25
N MET A 62 -3.51 2.21 -4.30
CA MET A 62 -3.68 0.88 -4.91
C MET A 62 -4.74 0.06 -4.15
N ILE A 63 -4.66 -0.02 -2.82
CA ILE A 63 -5.65 -0.73 -1.99
C ILE A 63 -7.04 -0.13 -2.18
N ALA A 64 -7.17 1.20 -2.23
CA ALA A 64 -8.46 1.86 -2.47
C ALA A 64 -9.08 1.43 -3.81
N THR A 65 -8.28 1.27 -4.87
CA THR A 65 -8.81 0.81 -6.17
C THR A 65 -9.27 -0.64 -6.16
N GLU A 66 -8.68 -1.49 -5.31
CA GLU A 66 -9.06 -2.90 -5.14
C GLU A 66 -10.28 -3.07 -4.23
N LEU A 67 -10.46 -2.18 -3.25
CA LEU A 67 -11.54 -2.26 -2.27
C LEU A 67 -12.91 -1.82 -2.83
N PHE A 68 -12.90 -0.92 -3.82
CA PHE A 68 -14.14 -0.38 -4.41
C PHE A 68 -14.44 -0.97 -5.80
N PRO A 69 -15.69 -1.41 -6.06
CA PRO A 69 -16.12 -1.80 -7.40
C PRO A 69 -16.11 -0.61 -8.35
N VAL A 70 -15.91 -0.87 -9.65
CA VAL A 70 -15.69 0.15 -10.71
C VAL A 70 -16.72 1.28 -10.76
N GLY A 71 -17.98 1.04 -10.33
CA GLY A 71 -19.02 2.07 -10.28
C GLY A 71 -18.73 3.19 -9.28
N PRO A 72 -18.79 2.95 -7.96
CA PRO A 72 -18.59 3.97 -6.92
C PRO A 72 -17.12 4.32 -6.62
N ARG A 73 -16.15 3.68 -7.28
CA ARG A 73 -14.71 3.84 -7.00
C ARG A 73 -14.22 5.28 -7.06
N SER A 74 -14.65 6.07 -8.05
CA SER A 74 -14.22 7.46 -8.21
C SER A 74 -14.63 8.34 -7.02
N VAL A 75 -15.85 8.14 -6.50
CA VAL A 75 -16.36 8.85 -5.32
C VAL A 75 -15.55 8.48 -4.09
N GLY A 76 -15.32 7.18 -3.86
CA GLY A 76 -14.53 6.69 -2.71
C GLY A 76 -13.09 7.22 -2.71
N ILE A 77 -12.41 7.20 -3.85
CA ILE A 77 -11.04 7.71 -3.99
C ILE A 77 -11.01 9.23 -3.81
N SER A 78 -11.96 9.98 -4.39
CA SER A 78 -12.00 11.45 -4.27
C SER A 78 -12.26 11.92 -2.82
N LEU A 79 -13.10 11.20 -2.08
CA LEU A 79 -13.35 11.48 -0.66
C LEU A 79 -12.09 11.19 0.16
N GLY A 80 -11.43 10.05 -0.09
CA GLY A 80 -10.16 9.71 0.55
C GLY A 80 -9.07 10.74 0.29
N ALA A 81 -8.94 11.21 -0.96
CA ALA A 81 -8.02 12.28 -1.33
C ALA A 81 -8.37 13.60 -0.64
N THR A 82 -9.64 13.97 -0.57
CA THR A 82 -10.10 15.19 0.13
C THR A 82 -9.76 15.12 1.62
N CYS A 83 -10.00 13.99 2.27
CA CYS A 83 -9.60 13.77 3.67
C CYS A 83 -8.08 13.85 3.84
N ASN A 84 -7.30 13.29 2.91
CA ASN A 84 -5.84 13.37 2.94
C ASN A 84 -5.34 14.83 2.86
N TRP A 85 -5.86 15.61 1.92
CA TRP A 85 -5.53 17.03 1.79
C TRP A 85 -5.94 17.85 3.02
N LEU A 86 -7.12 17.56 3.58
CA LEU A 86 -7.58 18.21 4.80
C LEU A 86 -6.68 17.89 6.01
N CYS A 87 -6.29 16.62 6.17
CA CYS A 87 -5.33 16.23 7.20
C CYS A 87 -3.98 16.93 7.00
N ASN A 88 -3.50 17.04 5.75
CA ASN A 88 -2.26 17.76 5.46
C ASN A 88 -2.36 19.25 5.84
N LEU A 89 -3.48 19.90 5.52
CA LEU A 89 -3.75 21.28 5.94
C LEU A 89 -3.75 21.43 7.46
N LEU A 90 -4.44 20.55 8.18
CA LEU A 90 -4.49 20.56 9.65
C LEU A 90 -3.11 20.39 10.27
N VAL A 91 -2.30 19.46 9.75
CA VAL A 91 -0.91 19.27 10.18
C VAL A 91 -0.08 20.52 9.89
N GLY A 92 -0.22 21.10 8.69
CA GLY A 92 0.51 22.32 8.31
C GLY A 92 0.19 23.53 9.20
N LEU A 93 -1.06 23.66 9.65
CA LEU A 93 -1.47 24.72 10.59
C LEU A 93 -1.03 24.44 12.03
N THR A 94 -1.05 23.18 12.44
CA THR A 94 -0.77 22.78 13.83
C THR A 94 0.73 22.64 14.10
N PHE A 95 1.52 22.25 13.10
CA PHE A 95 2.95 21.99 13.25
C PHE A 95 3.74 23.20 13.79
N PRO A 96 3.54 24.45 13.31
CA PRO A 96 4.22 25.61 13.90
C PRO A 96 3.89 25.84 15.38
N LEU A 97 2.64 25.58 15.79
CA LEU A 97 2.22 25.69 17.20
C LEU A 97 2.91 24.63 18.07
N VAL A 98 2.99 23.40 17.55
CA VAL A 98 3.67 22.28 18.22
C VAL A 98 5.18 22.51 18.27
N GLN A 99 5.77 23.04 17.20
CA GLN A 99 7.19 23.41 17.15
C GLN A 99 7.53 24.48 18.19
N GLY A 100 6.68 25.51 18.32
CA GLY A 100 6.88 26.54 19.33
C GLY A 100 6.75 26.06 20.78
N ALA A 101 6.01 24.98 21.03
CA ALA A 101 5.78 24.45 22.38
C ALA A 101 6.76 23.35 22.80
N LEU A 102 7.21 22.51 21.85
CA LEU A 102 7.95 21.27 22.12
C LEU A 102 9.34 21.24 21.50
N ASP A 103 9.68 22.22 20.64
CA ASP A 103 10.96 22.38 19.94
C ASP A 103 11.48 21.06 19.30
N GLU A 104 12.35 20.34 20.00
CA GLU A 104 12.95 19.07 19.58
C GLU A 104 11.93 17.90 19.57
N PHE A 105 10.99 17.91 20.51
CA PHE A 105 10.02 16.83 20.71
C PHE A 105 8.80 16.92 19.79
N SER A 106 8.72 17.95 18.95
CA SER A 106 7.59 18.17 18.05
C SER A 106 7.39 17.02 17.05
N PHE A 107 8.44 16.25 16.75
CA PHE A 107 8.35 15.04 15.93
C PHE A 107 7.67 13.84 16.62
N THR A 108 7.47 13.89 17.93
CA THR A 108 6.77 12.83 18.68
C THR A 108 5.36 12.57 18.15
N ILE A 109 4.66 13.60 17.67
CA ILE A 109 3.31 13.48 17.09
C ILE A 109 3.34 12.64 15.80
N PHE A 110 4.39 12.78 15.00
CA PHE A 110 4.55 11.97 13.78
C PHE A 110 4.92 10.53 14.12
N ILE A 111 5.77 10.32 15.12
CA ILE A 111 6.14 8.97 15.58
C ILE A 111 4.90 8.22 16.12
N THR A 112 4.08 8.87 16.96
CA THR A 112 2.87 8.25 17.50
C THR A 112 1.84 7.95 16.40
N SER A 113 1.69 8.86 15.43
CA SER A 113 0.82 8.65 14.26
C SER A 113 1.29 7.47 13.40
N SER A 114 2.60 7.36 13.14
CA SER A 114 3.19 6.24 12.38
C SER A 114 3.03 4.91 13.14
N CYS A 115 3.21 4.90 14.46
CA CYS A 115 2.97 3.73 15.31
C CYS A 115 1.49 3.30 15.30
N PHE A 116 0.56 4.25 15.39
CA PHE A 116 -0.87 3.96 15.29
C PHE A 116 -1.20 3.34 13.93
N LEU A 117 -0.64 3.90 12.86
CA LEU A 117 -0.80 3.38 11.50
C LEU A 117 -0.24 1.95 11.39
N PHE A 118 0.94 1.67 11.94
CA PHE A 118 1.52 0.34 11.98
C PHE A 118 0.57 -0.69 12.62
N ILE A 119 0.04 -0.36 13.81
CA ILE A 119 -0.90 -1.22 14.54
C ILE A 119 -2.19 -1.41 13.73
N PHE A 120 -2.69 -0.32 13.13
CA PHE A 120 -3.89 -0.36 12.31
C PHE A 120 -3.71 -1.31 11.10
N ILE A 121 -2.63 -1.18 10.36
CA ILE A 121 -2.30 -2.07 9.24
C ILE A 121 -2.15 -3.51 9.72
N TYR A 122 -1.44 -3.71 10.82
CA TYR A 122 -1.23 -5.04 11.37
C TYR A 122 -2.56 -5.73 11.74
N ARG A 123 -3.52 -5.00 12.31
CA ARG A 123 -4.77 -5.55 12.83
C ARG A 123 -5.93 -5.59 11.84
N PHE A 124 -6.03 -4.59 10.95
CA PHE A 124 -7.17 -4.39 10.05
C PHE A 124 -6.89 -4.76 8.60
N LEU A 125 -5.63 -4.92 8.19
CA LEU A 125 -5.29 -5.36 6.84
C LEU A 125 -5.14 -6.89 6.83
N PRO A 126 -6.18 -7.67 6.44
CA PRO A 126 -6.01 -9.09 6.20
C PRO A 126 -5.00 -9.31 5.07
N GLU A 127 -4.19 -10.36 5.18
CA GLU A 127 -3.31 -10.82 4.10
C GLU A 127 -4.14 -11.03 2.83
N THR A 128 -3.92 -10.22 1.78
CA THR A 128 -4.52 -10.44 0.46
C THR A 128 -3.82 -11.55 -0.33
N HIS A 129 -2.96 -12.36 0.32
CA HIS A 129 -2.20 -13.41 -0.34
C HIS A 129 -3.02 -14.73 -0.42
N GLY A 130 -3.60 -14.97 -1.60
CA GLY A 130 -3.78 -16.33 -2.14
C GLY A 130 -5.10 -17.05 -1.86
N LYS A 131 -6.24 -16.55 -2.36
CA LYS A 131 -7.46 -17.37 -2.48
C LYS A 131 -8.10 -17.44 -3.87
N GLU A 132 -7.52 -16.86 -4.92
CA GLU A 132 -8.20 -16.87 -6.23
C GLU A 132 -7.45 -17.56 -7.38
N GLU A 133 -6.17 -17.92 -7.23
CA GLU A 133 -5.41 -18.42 -8.39
C GLU A 133 -5.42 -19.95 -8.53
N THR A 134 -5.90 -20.70 -7.53
CA THR A 134 -5.94 -22.17 -7.60
C THR A 134 -7.28 -22.73 -8.08
N ASN A 135 -8.34 -21.93 -8.28
CA ASN A 135 -9.65 -22.50 -8.66
C ASN A 135 -9.97 -22.42 -10.16
N PHE A 136 -9.35 -21.52 -10.92
CA PHE A 136 -9.63 -21.43 -12.36
C PHE A 136 -9.02 -22.57 -13.17
N ASP A 137 -7.82 -23.04 -12.81
CA ASP A 137 -7.18 -24.17 -13.49
C ASP A 137 -7.91 -25.50 -13.23
N ASN A 138 -8.48 -25.67 -12.04
CA ASN A 138 -9.25 -26.87 -11.66
C ASN A 138 -10.65 -26.94 -12.32
N LEU A 139 -11.15 -25.83 -12.88
CA LEU A 139 -12.37 -25.82 -13.68
C LEU A 139 -12.07 -26.16 -15.15
N THR A 140 -10.94 -25.71 -15.68
CA THR A 140 -10.52 -26.04 -17.05
C THR A 140 -10.11 -27.51 -17.18
N GLU A 141 -9.48 -28.09 -16.16
CA GLU A 141 -9.11 -29.51 -16.16
C GLU A 141 -10.33 -30.45 -16.03
N LYS A 142 -11.37 -30.04 -15.29
CA LYS A 142 -12.62 -30.81 -15.18
C LYS A 142 -13.52 -30.76 -16.41
N GLU A 143 -13.45 -29.69 -17.20
CA GLU A 143 -14.23 -29.58 -18.44
C GLU A 143 -13.54 -30.32 -19.60
N GLN A 144 -12.20 -30.37 -19.63
CA GLN A 144 -11.44 -31.14 -20.64
C GLN A 144 -11.53 -32.66 -20.46
N ASP A 145 -11.65 -33.16 -19.22
CA ASP A 145 -11.77 -34.61 -18.98
C ASP A 145 -13.21 -35.14 -19.25
N SER A 146 -14.20 -34.24 -19.37
CA SER A 146 -15.60 -34.62 -19.63
C SER A 146 -16.01 -34.54 -21.11
N ASP A 147 -15.26 -33.86 -21.98
CA ASP A 147 -15.58 -33.67 -23.41
C ASP A 147 -14.75 -34.56 -24.37
N GLY A 148 -13.76 -35.31 -23.85
CA GLY A 148 -12.90 -36.21 -24.63
C GLY A 148 -13.57 -37.50 -25.15
N GLY A 149 -14.90 -37.61 -25.07
CA GLY A 149 -15.60 -38.88 -25.22
C GLY A 149 -16.91 -38.81 -25.96
N THR A 150 -17.02 -38.13 -27.11
CA THR A 150 -17.95 -38.45 -28.22
C THR A 150 -17.77 -37.45 -29.35
N SER A 151 -17.16 -37.85 -30.47
CA SER A 151 -17.58 -37.49 -31.85
C SER A 151 -16.49 -37.81 -32.88
N THR A 152 -16.54 -39.00 -33.48
CA THR A 152 -16.13 -39.20 -34.89
C THR A 152 -16.90 -40.38 -35.48
N SER A 153 -18.08 -40.12 -36.04
CA SER A 153 -18.73 -40.96 -37.07
C SER A 153 -20.13 -40.39 -37.32
N SER A 154 -20.43 -40.06 -38.58
CA SER A 154 -21.58 -39.27 -39.08
C SER A 154 -21.26 -37.77 -39.05
N LEU A 155 -21.02 -37.07 -40.17
CA LEU A 155 -21.77 -37.09 -41.41
C LEU A 155 -20.81 -36.93 -42.61
N GLU A 156 -20.66 -38.01 -43.37
CA GLU A 156 -20.21 -37.98 -44.75
C GLU A 156 -21.28 -37.27 -45.61
N GLU A 157 -20.80 -36.55 -46.61
CA GLU A 157 -21.52 -35.65 -47.50
C GLU A 157 -22.89 -36.12 -47.96
N THR A 158 -23.92 -35.28 -47.75
CA THR A 158 -25.07 -35.22 -48.67
C THR A 158 -25.48 -33.77 -48.85
N GLY A 159 -25.20 -33.22 -50.02
CA GLY A 159 -25.69 -31.89 -50.39
C GLY A 159 -25.46 -31.53 -51.86
N SER A 160 -26.30 -32.02 -52.77
CA SER A 160 -27.09 -31.17 -53.69
C SER A 160 -28.01 -31.99 -54.62
N PRO A 161 -29.28 -31.61 -54.84
CA PRO A 161 -30.23 -32.24 -55.78
C PRO A 161 -30.40 -31.39 -57.09
N PRO A 162 -31.31 -31.70 -58.03
CA PRO A 162 -31.01 -31.99 -59.44
C PRO A 162 -31.25 -30.85 -60.45
N VAL A 163 -30.50 -30.88 -61.56
CA VAL A 163 -30.98 -30.73 -62.96
C VAL A 163 -29.96 -31.33 -63.91
#